data_AF-A0A829CWE8-F1
#
_entry.id   AF-A0A829CWE8-F1
#
_cell.length_a   1.000
_cell.length_b   1.000
_cell.length_c   1.000
_cell.angle_alpha   90.00
_cell.angle_beta   90.00
_cell.angle_gamma   90.00
#
_symmetry.space_group_name_H-M   'P 1'
#
loop_
_entity.id
_entity.type
_entity.pdbx_description
1 polymer ?
#
loop_
_entity_poly.entity_id
_entity_poly.type
_entity_poly.pdbx_seq_one_letter_code
_entity_poly.pdbx_strand_id
1 'polypeptide(L)'
;MIQIGNFPDTVNEYAARSVAGLVVILSVITLFTQSIWLNLVLLYGFTARVLYGPRFSIFAKLAIYWIVPRFQLGNKIVAGPPKRFAQGIGFLFSLTSLILLTQGQIFAFQIVLGILVFFAVLESCIGFCAGCFVFSYLMKWGIVPEEVCEKCNRLTFISKETDTR
;
A
#
# COMPACT_ATOMS: atom_id res chain seq x y z
N MET A 1 5.59 -23.07 -3.12
CA MET A 1 5.50 -21.67 -3.59
C MET A 1 4.17 -21.11 -3.12
N ILE A 2 4.16 -20.35 -2.03
CA ILE A 2 2.93 -19.92 -1.36
C ILE A 2 2.30 -18.80 -2.21
N GLN A 3 1.37 -19.16 -3.10
CA GLN A 3 0.52 -18.23 -3.86
C GLN A 3 -0.59 -17.71 -2.93
N ILE A 4 -0.23 -16.80 -2.01
CA ILE A 4 -1.25 -16.05 -1.25
C ILE A 4 -1.81 -14.97 -2.17
N GLY A 5 -3.00 -15.22 -2.70
CA GLY A 5 -3.86 -14.23 -3.34
C GLY A 5 -3.41 -13.81 -4.75
N ASN A 6 -4.38 -13.74 -5.66
CA ASN A 6 -4.23 -13.25 -7.03
C ASN A 6 -4.03 -11.72 -7.03
N PHE A 7 -2.87 -11.27 -6.55
CA PHE A 7 -2.49 -9.86 -6.57
C PHE A 7 -1.98 -9.53 -7.98
N PRO A 8 -2.45 -8.42 -8.58
CA PRO A 8 -2.08 -8.06 -9.94
C PRO A 8 -0.58 -7.74 -10.03
N ASP A 9 0.08 -8.25 -11.08
CA ASP A 9 1.51 -8.02 -11.32
C ASP A 9 1.85 -6.55 -11.57
N THR A 10 0.84 -5.74 -11.91
CA THR A 10 0.93 -4.30 -12.16
C THR A 10 -0.09 -3.50 -11.34
N VAL A 11 0.31 -2.32 -10.88
CA VAL A 11 -0.57 -1.38 -10.17
C VAL A 11 -0.38 0.02 -10.74
N ASN A 12 -1.47 0.81 -10.81
CA ASN A 12 -1.38 2.23 -11.17
C ASN A 12 -0.83 3.04 -9.99
N GLU A 13 0.24 3.79 -10.23
CA GLU A 13 0.91 4.62 -9.23
C GLU A 13 0.01 5.72 -8.66
N TYR A 14 -0.78 6.39 -9.51
CA TYR A 14 -1.71 7.43 -9.07
C TYR A 14 -2.85 6.87 -8.22
N ALA A 15 -3.40 5.71 -8.60
CA ALA A 15 -4.39 5.02 -7.79
C ALA A 15 -3.82 4.66 -6.41
N ALA A 16 -2.57 4.20 -6.35
CA ALA A 16 -1.90 3.93 -5.09
C ALA A 16 -1.67 5.21 -4.26
N ARG A 17 -1.32 6.34 -4.88
CA ARG A 17 -1.17 7.64 -4.19
C ARG A 17 -2.49 8.13 -3.59
N SER A 18 -3.60 8.00 -4.32
CA SER A 18 -4.93 8.35 -3.80
C SER A 18 -5.31 7.49 -2.60
N VAL A 19 -5.03 6.17 -2.66
CA VAL A 19 -5.25 5.26 -1.53
C VAL A 19 -4.35 5.64 -0.34
N ALA A 20 -3.09 6.00 -0.57
CA ALA A 20 -2.20 6.48 0.48
C ALA A 20 -2.76 7.75 1.15
N GLY A 21 -3.32 8.69 0.38
CA GLY A 21 -3.99 9.87 0.92
C GLY A 21 -5.19 9.54 1.81
N LEU A 22 -6.02 8.56 1.43
CA LEU A 22 -7.12 8.10 2.27
C LEU A 22 -6.62 7.47 3.58
N VAL A 23 -5.54 6.68 3.52
CA VAL A 23 -4.92 6.08 4.71
C VAL A 23 -4.39 7.15 5.65
N VAL A 24 -3.79 8.23 5.12
CA VAL A 24 -3.35 9.38 5.93
C VAL A 24 -4.53 9.98 6.67
N ILE A 25 -5.61 10.33 5.98
CA ILE A 25 -6.80 10.93 6.59
C ILE A 25 -7.33 10.03 7.71
N LEU A 26 -7.52 8.74 7.43
CA LEU A 26 -8.07 7.80 8.41
C LEU A 26 -7.14 7.61 9.61
N SER A 27 -5.83 7.55 9.38
CA SER A 27 -4.83 7.41 10.45
C SER A 27 -4.74 8.66 11.32
N VAL A 28 -4.85 9.86 10.74
CA VAL A 28 -4.89 11.13 11.48
C VAL A 28 -6.13 11.19 12.36
N ILE A 29 -7.32 10.86 11.83
CA ILE A 29 -8.55 10.78 12.64
C ILE A 29 -8.38 9.76 13.77
N THR A 30 -7.75 8.61 13.49
CA THR A 30 -7.47 7.58 14.49
C THR A 30 -6.54 8.09 15.61
N LEU A 31 -5.53 8.91 15.28
CA LEU A 31 -4.65 9.54 16.26
C LEU A 31 -5.40 10.49 17.20
N PHE A 32 -6.33 11.28 16.68
CA PHE A 32 -7.12 12.23 17.48
C PHE A 32 -8.21 11.56 18.30
N THR A 33 -8.96 10.62 17.72
CA THR A 33 -10.07 9.95 18.40
C THR A 33 -9.59 8.82 19.31
N GLN A 34 -8.39 8.27 19.09
CA GLN A 34 -7.84 7.11 19.81
C GLN A 34 -8.80 5.91 19.81
N SER A 35 -9.62 5.80 18.77
CA SER A 35 -10.68 4.80 18.70
C SER A 35 -10.14 3.47 18.19
N ILE A 36 -10.36 2.42 18.98
CA ILE A 36 -10.06 1.03 18.61
C ILE A 36 -10.79 0.64 17.33
N TRP A 37 -12.02 1.11 17.13
CA TRP A 37 -12.81 0.84 15.93
C TRP A 37 -12.16 1.40 14.67
N LEU A 38 -11.65 2.63 14.72
CA LEU A 38 -10.96 3.23 13.58
C LEU A 38 -9.64 2.51 13.26
N ASN A 39 -8.89 2.12 14.28
CA ASN A 39 -7.67 1.35 14.09
C ASN A 39 -7.96 -0.05 13.51
N LEU A 40 -9.04 -0.71 13.95
CA LEU A 40 -9.52 -1.96 13.35
C LEU A 40 -9.88 -1.79 11.87
N VAL A 41 -10.53 -0.69 11.48
CA VAL A 41 -10.81 -0.38 10.06
C VAL A 41 -9.51 -0.19 9.29
N LEU A 42 -8.52 0.49 9.86
CA LEU A 42 -7.19 0.66 9.26
C LEU A 42 -6.52 -0.69 9.00
N LEU A 43 -6.51 -1.55 10.03
CA LEU A 43 -5.94 -2.89 9.99
C LEU A 43 -6.64 -3.74 8.93
N TYR A 44 -7.97 -3.78 8.95
CA TYR A 44 -8.78 -4.48 7.95
C TYR A 44 -8.46 -3.98 6.53
N GLY A 45 -8.32 -2.67 6.36
CA GLY A 45 -7.95 -2.06 5.09
C GLY A 45 -6.57 -2.52 4.59
N PHE A 46 -5.57 -2.67 5.47
CA PHE A 46 -4.27 -3.22 5.11
C PHE A 46 -4.32 -4.72 4.84
N THR A 47 -5.03 -5.50 5.66
CA THR A 47 -5.23 -6.95 5.48
C THR A 47 -5.86 -7.26 4.13
N ALA A 48 -6.94 -6.56 3.77
CA ALA A 48 -7.62 -6.72 2.49
C ALA A 48 -6.68 -6.44 1.31
N ARG A 49 -5.83 -5.42 1.44
CA ARG A 49 -4.84 -5.03 0.41
C ARG A 49 -3.73 -6.06 0.26
N VAL A 50 -3.20 -6.61 1.36
CA VAL A 50 -2.17 -7.66 1.34
C VAL A 50 -2.68 -8.96 0.70
N LEU A 51 -3.89 -9.38 1.07
CA LEU A 51 -4.47 -10.66 0.66
C LEU A 51 -5.07 -10.64 -0.76
N TYR A 52 -5.79 -9.59 -1.13
CA TYR A 52 -6.57 -9.57 -2.38
C TYR A 52 -6.19 -8.44 -3.33
N GLY A 53 -5.21 -7.61 -2.95
CA GLY A 53 -4.79 -6.46 -3.70
C GLY A 53 -5.83 -5.32 -3.75
N PRO A 54 -5.57 -4.28 -4.56
CA PRO A 54 -6.47 -3.14 -4.70
C PRO A 54 -7.84 -3.49 -5.31
N ARG A 55 -8.06 -4.73 -5.76
CA ARG A 55 -9.32 -5.14 -6.42
C ARG A 55 -10.47 -5.48 -5.46
N PHE A 56 -10.21 -5.75 -4.18
CA PHE A 56 -11.25 -6.25 -3.25
C PHE A 56 -11.53 -5.37 -2.02
N SER A 57 -10.78 -4.29 -1.79
CA SER A 57 -11.18 -3.37 -0.73
C SER A 57 -12.36 -2.52 -1.21
N ILE A 58 -13.47 -2.52 -0.45
CA ILE A 58 -14.66 -1.68 -0.73
C ILE A 58 -14.26 -0.20 -0.91
N PHE A 59 -13.23 0.23 -0.18
CA PHE A 59 -12.61 1.56 -0.29
C PHE A 59 -11.81 1.76 -1.57
N ALA A 60 -11.18 0.71 -2.11
CA ALA A 60 -10.49 0.78 -3.39
C ALA A 60 -11.49 0.82 -4.55
N LYS A 61 -12.62 0.11 -4.47
CA LYS A 61 -13.74 0.33 -5.41
C LYS A 61 -14.25 1.77 -5.32
N LEU A 62 -14.46 2.32 -4.12
CA LEU A 62 -14.90 3.71 -3.97
C LEU A 62 -13.88 4.71 -4.54
N ALA A 63 -12.58 4.52 -4.27
CA ALA A 63 -11.53 5.36 -4.80
C ALA A 63 -11.35 5.22 -6.33
N ILE A 64 -11.43 4.00 -6.86
CA ILE A 64 -11.23 3.71 -8.28
C ILE A 64 -12.45 4.11 -9.12
N TYR A 65 -13.68 3.92 -8.63
CA TYR A 65 -14.89 4.31 -9.37
C TYR A 65 -15.27 5.78 -9.20
N TRP A 66 -14.83 6.45 -8.13
CA TRP A 66 -15.29 7.81 -7.83
C TRP A 66 -14.17 8.86 -7.89
N ILE A 67 -12.96 8.53 -7.43
CA ILE A 67 -11.82 9.47 -7.40
C ILE A 67 -10.98 9.42 -8.69
N VAL A 68 -10.64 8.23 -9.18
CA VAL A 68 -9.81 8.07 -10.40
C VAL A 68 -10.45 8.68 -11.66
N PRO A 69 -11.75 8.44 -11.98
CA PRO A 69 -12.36 9.06 -13.15
C PRO A 69 -12.57 10.57 -12.98
N ARG A 70 -12.71 11.07 -11.75
CA ARG A 70 -12.94 12.50 -11.49
C ARG A 70 -11.67 13.34 -11.70
N PHE A 71 -10.50 12.73 -11.55
CA PHE A 71 -9.21 13.42 -11.59
C PHE A 71 -8.38 13.16 -12.86
N GLN A 72 -8.89 12.38 -13.83
CA GLN A 72 -8.20 12.05 -15.09
C GLN A 72 -6.73 11.62 -14.91
N LEU A 73 -6.46 10.89 -13.82
CA LEU A 73 -5.10 10.47 -13.49
C LEU A 73 -4.66 9.41 -14.51
N GLY A 74 -3.58 9.68 -15.22
CA GLY A 74 -3.02 8.77 -16.23
C GLY A 74 -2.67 7.38 -15.68
N ASN A 75 -2.23 6.48 -16.57
CA ASN A 75 -1.91 5.11 -16.22
C ASN A 75 -0.39 4.92 -16.10
N LYS A 76 0.23 5.47 -15.04
CA LYS A 76 1.63 5.15 -14.75
C LYS A 76 1.69 3.80 -14.05
N ILE A 77 2.12 2.79 -14.78
CA ILE A 77 2.16 1.40 -14.32
C ILE A 77 3.46 1.15 -13.55
N VAL A 78 3.34 0.58 -12.35
CA VAL A 78 4.47 0.16 -11.51
C VAL A 78 4.32 -1.29 -11.09
N ALA A 79 5.46 -1.91 -10.78
CA ALA A 79 5.55 -3.29 -10.32
C ALA A 79 4.68 -3.54 -9.07
N GLY A 80 3.80 -4.54 -9.14
CA GLY A 80 2.92 -4.95 -8.04
C GLY A 80 3.64 -5.58 -6.84
N PRO A 81 4.59 -6.52 -7.02
CA PRO A 81 5.28 -7.19 -5.92
C PRO A 81 5.92 -6.28 -4.85
N PRO A 82 6.71 -5.23 -5.18
CA PRO A 82 7.26 -4.33 -4.17
C PRO A 82 6.17 -3.55 -3.42
N LYS A 83 5.04 -3.25 -4.07
CA LYS A 83 3.89 -2.60 -3.42
C LYS A 83 3.15 -3.53 -2.47
N ARG A 84 3.10 -4.84 -2.76
CA ARG A 84 2.57 -5.84 -1.80
C ARG A 84 3.39 -5.87 -0.52
N PHE A 85 4.72 -5.86 -0.67
CA PHE A 85 5.63 -5.85 0.45
C PHE A 85 5.43 -4.60 1.32
N ALA A 86 5.32 -3.42 0.69
CA ALA A 86 5.00 -2.17 1.39
C ALA A 86 3.66 -2.24 2.14
N GLN A 87 2.63 -2.85 1.55
CA GLN A 87 1.34 -3.06 2.22
C GLN A 87 1.44 -4.05 3.39
N GLY A 88 2.30 -5.06 3.29
CA GLY A 88 2.59 -5.99 4.38
C GLY A 88 3.25 -5.29 5.57
N ILE A 89 4.20 -4.40 5.30
CA ILE A 89 4.79 -3.55 6.35
C ILE A 89 3.70 -2.67 6.99
N GLY A 90 2.87 -2.00 6.19
CA GLY A 90 1.77 -1.19 6.70
C GLY A 90 0.78 -1.96 7.58
N PHE A 91 0.49 -3.22 7.23
CA PHE A 91 -0.28 -4.15 8.06
C PHE A 91 0.38 -4.38 9.43
N LEU A 92 1.68 -4.66 9.46
CA LEU A 92 2.40 -4.88 10.72
C LEU A 92 2.40 -3.65 11.63
N PHE A 93 2.59 -2.45 11.06
CA PHE A 93 2.49 -1.20 11.81
C PHE A 93 1.08 -0.96 12.36
N SER A 94 0.04 -1.21 11.56
CA SER A 94 -1.35 -1.09 12.01
C SER A 94 -1.72 -2.13 13.07
N LEU A 95 -1.20 -3.36 12.96
CA LEU A 95 -1.45 -4.42 13.94
C LEU A 95 -0.76 -4.10 15.26
N THR A 96 0.49 -3.66 15.19
CA THR A 96 1.27 -3.23 16.35
C THR A 96 0.59 -2.06 17.04
N SER A 97 0.15 -1.05 16.28
CA SER A 97 -0.55 0.10 16.87
C SER A 97 -1.85 -0.33 17.56
N LEU A 98 -2.59 -1.29 17.00
CA LEU A 98 -3.81 -1.82 17.62
C LEU A 98 -3.50 -2.53 18.95
N ILE A 99 -2.46 -3.37 19.00
CA ILE A 99 -2.05 -4.08 20.23
C ILE A 99 -1.62 -3.08 21.31
N LEU A 100 -0.84 -2.06 20.94
CA LEU A 100 -0.42 -1.01 21.88
C LEU A 100 -1.61 -0.21 22.42
N LEU A 101 -2.60 0.06 21.56
CA LEU A 101 -3.83 0.75 21.96
C LEU A 101 -4.68 -0.09 22.92
N THR A 102 -4.80 -1.40 22.70
CA THR A 102 -5.54 -2.29 23.62
C THR A 102 -4.81 -2.52 24.95
N GLN A 103 -3.49 -2.37 24.97
CA GLN A 103 -2.68 -2.36 26.21
C GLN A 103 -2.71 -1.00 26.94
N GLY A 104 -3.39 0.01 26.39
CA GLY A 104 -3.46 1.36 26.97
C GLY A 104 -2.18 2.18 26.82
N GLN A 105 -1.20 1.73 26.02
CA GLN A 105 0.06 2.43 25.79
C GLN A 105 -0.08 3.50 24.71
N ILE A 106 -0.77 4.58 25.05
CA ILE A 106 -1.16 5.66 24.13
C ILE A 106 0.06 6.29 23.46
N PHE A 107 1.14 6.55 24.20
CA PHE A 107 2.33 7.21 23.66
C PHE A 107 3.04 6.35 22.60
N ALA A 108 3.19 5.04 22.89
CA ALA A 108 3.77 4.09 21.94
C ALA A 108 2.88 3.93 20.70
N PHE A 109 1.56 3.87 20.88
CA PHE A 109 0.59 3.86 19.77
C PHE A 109 0.75 5.07 18.85
N GLN A 110 0.87 6.28 19.42
CA GLN A 110 1.05 7.51 18.66
C GLN A 110 2.35 7.51 17.86
N ILE A 111 3.44 7.00 18.43
CA ILE A 111 4.72 6.89 17.71
C ILE A 111 4.58 5.95 16.51
N VAL A 112 4.07 4.72 16.73
CA VAL A 112 3.96 3.70 15.68
C VAL A 112 3.03 4.17 14.56
N LEU A 113 1.85 4.70 14.90
CA LEU A 113 0.90 5.18 13.92
C LEU A 113 1.39 6.48 13.24
N GLY A 114 2.11 7.35 13.97
CA GLY A 114 2.74 8.55 13.42
C GLY A 114 3.80 8.24 12.36
N ILE A 115 4.62 7.21 12.59
CA ILE A 115 5.59 6.72 11.59
C ILE A 115 4.87 6.24 10.32
N LEU A 116 3.78 5.49 10.48
CA LEU A 116 2.96 5.04 9.35
C LEU A 116 2.39 6.24 8.57
N VAL A 117 1.84 7.24 9.26
CA VAL A 117 1.33 8.48 8.65
C VAL A 117 2.42 9.19 7.87
N PHE A 118 3.60 9.36 8.44
CA PHE A 118 4.71 10.05 7.79
C PHE A 118 5.08 9.42 6.44
N PHE A 119 5.23 8.08 6.40
CA PHE A 119 5.51 7.39 5.15
C PHE A 119 4.34 7.42 4.16
N ALA A 120 3.10 7.35 4.65
CA ALA A 120 1.92 7.46 3.79
C ALA A 120 1.76 8.86 3.18
N VAL A 121 2.16 9.92 3.90
CA VAL A 121 2.23 11.29 3.37
C VAL A 121 3.29 11.39 2.29
N LEU A 122 4.49 10.86 2.51
CA LEU A 122 5.55 10.84 1.49
C LEU A 122 5.09 10.11 0.21
N GLU A 123 4.41 8.98 0.34
CA GLU A 123 3.88 8.26 -0.82
C GLU A 123 2.77 9.06 -1.50
N SER A 124 1.84 9.68 -0.77
CA SER A 124 0.73 10.44 -1.39
C SER A 124 1.18 11.75 -2.05
N CYS A 125 2.07 12.52 -1.40
CA CYS A 125 2.53 13.83 -1.88
C CYS A 125 3.68 13.75 -2.90
N ILE A 126 4.67 12.89 -2.67
CA ILE A 126 5.90 12.84 -3.47
C ILE A 126 5.91 11.62 -4.40
N GLY A 127 5.11 10.59 -4.10
CA GLY A 127 5.15 9.31 -4.83
C GLY A 127 6.29 8.40 -4.35
N PHE A 128 6.96 8.74 -3.23
CA PHE A 128 8.05 7.95 -2.69
C PHE A 128 7.52 6.88 -1.73
N CYS A 129 7.65 5.61 -2.11
CA CYS A 129 7.28 4.47 -1.26
C CYS A 129 8.53 3.87 -0.60
N ALA A 130 8.73 4.14 0.69
CA ALA A 130 9.87 3.61 1.45
C ALA A 130 9.93 2.07 1.44
N GLY A 131 8.78 1.39 1.47
CA GLY A 131 8.72 -0.08 1.37
C GLY A 131 9.24 -0.60 0.02
N CYS A 132 8.97 0.11 -1.08
CA CYS A 132 9.52 -0.24 -2.39
C CYS A 132 11.04 -0.02 -2.43
N PHE A 133 11.54 1.04 -1.80
CA PHE A 133 12.98 1.32 -1.71
C PHE A 133 13.72 0.22 -0.93
N VAL A 134 13.18 -0.17 0.23
CA VAL A 134 13.73 -1.26 1.06
C VAL A 134 13.69 -2.58 0.28
N PHE A 135 12.60 -2.89 -0.42
CA PHE A 135 12.50 -4.09 -1.26
C PHE A 135 13.58 -4.13 -2.36
N SER A 136 13.80 -3.02 -3.07
CA SER A 136 14.87 -2.91 -4.07
C SER A 136 16.25 -3.17 -3.47
N TYR A 137 16.47 -2.78 -2.21
CA TYR A 137 17.73 -3.03 -1.51
C TYR A 137 17.86 -4.49 -1.06
N LEU A 138 16.79 -5.12 -0.57
CA LEU A 138 16.76 -6.55 -0.24
C LEU A 138 17.05 -7.43 -1.47
N MET A 139 16.61 -7.01 -2.65
CA MET A 139 16.97 -7.68 -3.90
C MET A 139 18.46 -7.55 -4.22
N LYS A 140 19.06 -6.37 -4.05
CA LYS A 140 20.50 -6.17 -4.24
C LYS A 140 21.36 -7.03 -3.30
N TRP A 141 20.81 -7.38 -2.14
CA TRP A 141 21.45 -8.28 -1.17
C TRP A 141 21.18 -9.77 -1.42
N GLY A 142 20.40 -10.12 -2.45
CA GLY A 142 20.11 -11.52 -2.79
C GLY A 142 19.15 -12.24 -1.85
N ILE A 143 18.50 -11.51 -0.92
CA ILE A 143 17.49 -12.09 0.01
C ILE A 143 16.19 -12.41 -0.73
N VAL A 144 15.87 -11.62 -1.76
CA VAL A 144 14.68 -11.80 -2.59
C VAL A 144 15.14 -12.23 -3.99
N PRO A 145 14.64 -13.36 -4.53
CA PRO A 145 15.04 -13.85 -5.84
C PRO A 145 14.64 -12.89 -6.96
N GLU A 146 15.57 -12.62 -7.88
CA GLU A 146 15.39 -11.69 -9.01
C GLU A 146 14.27 -12.11 -9.97
N GLU A 147 13.85 -13.38 -9.98
CA GLU A 147 12.70 -13.87 -10.76
C GLU A 147 11.38 -13.14 -10.43
N VAL A 148 11.23 -12.64 -9.20
CA VAL A 148 10.09 -11.79 -8.79
C VAL A 148 10.14 -10.45 -9.52
N CYS A 149 11.33 -9.95 -9.83
CA CYS A 149 11.57 -8.71 -10.55
C CYS A 149 11.64 -8.89 -12.08
N GLU A 150 12.11 -10.01 -12.62
CA GLU A 150 12.09 -10.24 -14.07
C GLU A 150 10.66 -10.19 -14.64
N LYS A 151 9.67 -10.75 -13.91
CA LYS A 151 8.25 -10.58 -14.25
C LYS A 151 7.83 -9.11 -14.24
N CYS A 152 8.40 -8.30 -13.34
CA CYS A 152 8.14 -6.85 -13.27
C CYS A 152 8.83 -6.07 -14.39
N ASN A 153 10.05 -6.42 -14.76
CA ASN A 153 10.81 -5.77 -15.82
C ASN A 153 10.18 -6.04 -17.20
N ARG A 154 9.64 -7.25 -17.42
CA ARG A 154 8.90 -7.63 -18.64
C ARG A 154 7.63 -6.80 -18.88
N LEU A 155 6.97 -6.32 -17.82
CA LEU A 155 5.73 -5.53 -17.94
C LEU A 155 5.97 -4.17 -18.60
N THR A 156 7.17 -3.60 -18.46
CA THR A 156 7.60 -2.39 -19.18
C THR A 156 7.69 -2.59 -20.69
N PHE A 157 7.93 -3.83 -21.15
CA PHE A 157 8.04 -4.17 -22.57
C PHE A 157 6.67 -4.50 -23.19
N ILE A 158 5.78 -5.18 -22.46
CA ILE A 158 4.44 -5.54 -22.98
C ILE A 158 3.54 -4.30 -23.18
N SER A 159 3.70 -3.25 -22.37
CA SER A 159 2.88 -2.02 -22.55
C SER A 159 3.19 -1.27 -23.85
N LYS A 160 4.27 -1.60 -24.55
CA LYS A 160 4.66 -0.94 -25.80
C LYS A 160 4.13 -1.66 -27.05
N GLU A 161 3.55 -2.85 -26.91
CA GLU A 161 3.21 -3.71 -28.05
C GLU A 161 1.69 -3.89 -28.28
N THR A 162 0.84 -3.36 -27.39
CA THR A 162 -0.63 -3.54 -27.48
C THR A 162 -1.39 -2.25 -27.80
N ASP A 163 -0.71 -1.18 -28.26
CA ASP A 163 -1.37 0.00 -28.83
C ASP A 163 -1.00 0.10 -30.32
N THR A 164 -1.43 -0.89 -31.10
CA THR A 164 -1.48 -0.83 -32.57
C THR A 164 -2.47 -1.89 -33.05
N ARG A 165 -3.76 -1.64 -32.81
CA ARG A 165 -4.80 -2.07 -33.73
C ARG A 165 -6.06 -1.24 -33.58
#